data_AF-A0A7S0IW26-F1
#
_entry.id   AF-A0A7S0IW26-F1
#
_cell.length_a   1.000
_cell.length_b   1.000
_cell.length_c   1.000
_cell.angle_alpha   90.00
_cell.angle_beta   90.00
_cell.angle_gamma   90.00
#
_symmetry.space_group_name_H-M   'P 1'
#
loop_
_entity.id
_entity.type
_entity.pdbx_description
1 polymer ?
#
loop_
_entity_poly.entity_id
_entity_poly.type
_entity_poly.pdbx_seq_one_letter_code
_entity_poly.pdbx_strand_id
1 'polypeptide(L)'
;AMGKVRKWKGAHAGRASSTTKVPQLRSSWEERLQERAERAAVLAAQREVDETIRASKRAEREARQAKEKKKEENKLKGLQYQVINNTSKIKKMSKKQLRLIRKMDTTGVAPKPALPVAKKSKAGK
;
A
#
# COMPACT_ATOMS: atom_id res chain seq x y z
N ALA A 1 -23.36 -47.42 -29.15
CA ALA A 1 -22.50 -47.89 -28.05
C ALA A 1 -22.42 -46.79 -26.98
N MET A 2 -23.10 -46.96 -25.84
CA MET A 2 -23.07 -45.98 -24.76
C MET A 2 -21.70 -46.02 -24.07
N GLY A 3 -20.99 -44.89 -24.06
CA GLY A 3 -19.62 -44.75 -23.57
C GLY A 3 -19.47 -45.11 -22.09
N LYS A 4 -18.38 -45.77 -21.74
CA LYS A 4 -18.04 -46.17 -20.36
C LYS A 4 -17.99 -44.94 -19.46
N VAL A 5 -18.86 -44.89 -18.45
CA VAL A 5 -18.87 -43.83 -17.43
C VAL A 5 -17.57 -43.88 -16.62
N ARG A 6 -16.96 -42.71 -16.35
CA ARG A 6 -15.70 -42.61 -15.59
C ARG A 6 -15.89 -43.24 -14.19
N LYS A 7 -14.92 -44.02 -13.69
CA LYS A 7 -15.07 -44.83 -12.45
C LYS A 7 -15.59 -44.05 -11.22
N TRP A 8 -15.24 -42.77 -11.09
CA TRP A 8 -15.67 -41.91 -9.98
C TRP A 8 -17.06 -41.31 -10.15
N LYS A 9 -17.61 -41.36 -11.37
CA LYS A 9 -19.00 -41.04 -11.71
C LYS A 9 -19.88 -42.30 -11.80
N GLY A 10 -19.34 -43.47 -11.45
CA GLY A 10 -20.20 -44.61 -11.12
C GLY A 10 -20.96 -44.24 -9.86
N ALA A 11 -22.28 -44.44 -9.85
CA ALA A 11 -23.04 -44.33 -8.62
C ALA A 11 -22.39 -45.26 -7.60
N HIS A 12 -21.73 -44.72 -6.57
CA HIS A 12 -21.37 -45.49 -5.39
C HIS A 12 -22.69 -45.85 -4.71
N ALA A 13 -23.33 -46.90 -5.22
CA ALA A 13 -24.64 -47.40 -4.81
C ALA A 13 -24.50 -48.27 -3.56
N GLY A 14 -23.80 -47.75 -2.54
CA GLY A 14 -24.01 -48.26 -1.19
C GLY A 14 -25.46 -47.96 -0.83
N ARG A 15 -26.24 -48.99 -0.51
CA ARG A 15 -27.62 -48.78 -0.04
C ARG A 15 -27.53 -47.93 1.23
N ALA A 16 -28.40 -46.93 1.42
CA ALA A 16 -28.43 -46.17 2.67
C ALA A 16 -28.58 -47.08 3.92
N SER A 17 -29.12 -48.29 3.73
CA SER A 17 -29.22 -49.35 4.74
C SER A 17 -27.89 -50.02 5.12
N SER A 18 -26.81 -49.86 4.33
CA SER A 18 -25.47 -50.36 4.69
C SER A 18 -24.71 -49.39 5.60
N THR A 19 -25.25 -48.19 5.86
CA THR A 19 -24.75 -47.29 6.90
C THR A 19 -25.15 -47.86 8.26
N THR A 20 -24.16 -48.32 9.02
CA THR A 20 -24.35 -48.66 10.42
C THR A 20 -24.56 -47.36 11.19
N LYS A 21 -25.80 -47.11 11.65
CA LYS A 21 -26.13 -45.97 12.51
C LYS A 21 -25.60 -46.24 13.91
N VAL A 22 -24.34 -45.93 14.14
CA VAL A 22 -23.74 -45.97 15.49
C VAL A 22 -24.38 -44.84 16.31
N PRO A 23 -24.79 -45.08 17.58
CA PRO A 23 -25.19 -43.97 18.45
C PRO A 23 -24.05 -42.97 18.51
N GLN A 24 -24.37 -41.69 18.31
CA GLN A 24 -23.40 -40.62 18.47
C GLN A 24 -22.84 -40.70 19.88
N LEU A 25 -21.52 -40.72 20.03
CA LEU A 25 -20.87 -40.64 21.32
C LEU A 25 -21.27 -39.28 21.92
N ARG A 26 -22.23 -39.30 22.86
CA ARG A 26 -22.66 -38.09 23.55
C ARG A 26 -21.63 -37.84 24.64
N SER A 27 -20.75 -36.86 24.41
CA SER A 27 -19.89 -36.36 25.47
C SER A 27 -20.74 -35.88 26.64
N SER A 28 -20.23 -36.08 27.85
CA SER A 28 -20.90 -35.60 29.05
C SER A 28 -20.96 -34.06 29.03
N TRP A 29 -21.88 -33.47 29.78
CA TRP A 29 -21.97 -32.02 29.87
C TRP A 29 -20.67 -31.38 30.38
N GLU A 30 -20.00 -32.06 31.31
CA GLU A 30 -18.73 -31.65 31.91
C GLU A 30 -17.61 -31.62 30.87
N GLU A 31 -17.49 -32.67 30.04
CA GLU A 31 -16.53 -32.72 28.93
C GLU A 31 -16.74 -31.57 27.95
N ARG A 32 -17.99 -31.24 27.63
CA ARG A 32 -18.32 -30.12 26.72
C ARG A 32 -17.99 -28.77 27.33
N LEU A 33 -18.06 -28.64 28.66
CA LEU A 33 -17.68 -27.42 29.37
C LEU A 33 -16.15 -27.26 29.38
N GLN A 34 -15.42 -28.35 29.62
CA GLN A 34 -13.96 -28.38 29.56
C GLN A 34 -13.45 -28.03 28.16
N GLU A 35 -13.98 -28.67 27.11
CA GLU A 35 -13.60 -28.38 25.72
C GLU A 35 -13.87 -26.91 25.36
N ARG A 36 -14.98 -26.34 25.85
CA ARG A 36 -15.29 -24.93 25.64
C ARG A 36 -14.28 -24.01 26.34
N ALA A 37 -13.87 -24.34 27.57
CA ALA A 37 -12.88 -23.58 28.32
C ALA A 37 -11.51 -23.63 27.64
N GLU A 38 -11.06 -24.82 27.24
CA GLU A 38 -9.81 -25.03 26.51
C GLU A 38 -9.80 -24.26 25.18
N ARG A 39 -10.89 -24.37 24.41
CA ARG A 39 -11.05 -23.64 23.16
C ARG A 39 -11.03 -22.12 23.38
N ALA A 40 -11.66 -21.63 24.44
CA ALA A 40 -11.64 -20.21 24.77
C ALA A 40 -10.23 -19.73 25.10
N ALA A 41 -9.44 -20.51 25.85
CA ALA A 41 -8.05 -20.21 26.18
C ALA A 41 -7.16 -20.16 24.92
N VAL A 42 -7.29 -21.16 24.03
CA VAL A 42 -6.52 -21.19 22.77
C VAL A 42 -6.86 -19.99 21.88
N LEU A 43 -8.16 -19.66 21.75
CA LEU A 43 -8.58 -18.51 20.94
C LEU A 43 -8.13 -17.18 21.54
N ALA A 44 -8.07 -17.05 22.86
CA ALA A 44 -7.51 -15.85 23.51
C ALA A 44 -6.02 -15.69 23.18
N ALA A 45 -5.23 -16.76 23.34
CA ALA A 45 -3.81 -16.74 23.01
C ALA A 45 -3.57 -16.43 21.52
N GLN A 46 -4.39 -17.01 20.62
CA GLN A 46 -4.31 -16.71 19.18
C GLN A 46 -4.57 -15.23 18.89
N ARG A 47 -5.57 -14.63 19.55
CA ARG A 47 -5.91 -13.21 19.36
C ARG A 47 -4.77 -12.30 19.80
N GLU A 48 -4.14 -12.59 20.93
CA GLU A 48 -2.98 -11.83 21.42
C GLU A 48 -1.82 -11.85 20.40
N VAL A 49 -1.50 -13.04 19.85
CA VAL A 49 -0.48 -13.16 18.81
C VAL A 49 -0.86 -12.39 17.55
N ASP A 50 -2.10 -12.51 17.08
CA ASP A 50 -2.56 -11.77 15.90
C ASP A 50 -2.52 -10.25 16.11
N GLU A 51 -2.87 -9.77 17.30
CA GLU A 51 -2.86 -8.35 17.65
C GLU A 51 -1.45 -7.79 17.68
N THR A 52 -0.47 -8.52 18.24
CA THR A 52 0.94 -8.10 18.22
C THR A 52 1.48 -8.00 16.80
N ILE A 53 1.17 -8.98 15.92
CA ILE A 53 1.56 -8.97 14.51
C ILE A 53 0.90 -7.78 13.78
N ARG A 54 -0.39 -7.52 14.02
CA ARG A 54 -1.12 -6.40 13.41
C ARG A 54 -0.59 -5.06 13.90
N ALA A 55 -0.24 -4.93 15.17
CA ALA A 55 0.36 -3.72 15.74
C ALA A 55 1.72 -3.42 15.09
N SER A 56 2.60 -4.42 15.00
CA SER A 56 3.90 -4.30 14.32
C SER A 56 3.76 -3.85 12.86
N LYS A 57 2.90 -4.53 12.09
CA LYS A 57 2.64 -4.15 10.68
C LYS A 57 2.00 -2.78 10.51
N ARG A 58 1.27 -2.26 11.49
CA ARG A 58 0.71 -0.90 11.47
C ARG A 58 1.82 0.11 11.71
N ALA A 59 2.65 -0.10 12.74
CA ALA A 59 3.79 0.76 13.05
C ALA A 59 4.77 0.86 11.87
N GLU A 60 5.08 -0.25 11.20
CA GLU A 60 5.93 -0.24 10.00
C GLU A 60 5.33 0.58 8.84
N ARG A 61 4.01 0.46 8.62
CA ARG A 61 3.31 1.23 7.59
C ARG A 61 3.29 2.72 7.90
N GLU A 62 3.00 3.08 9.15
CA GLU A 62 3.02 4.47 9.61
C GLU A 62 4.42 5.08 9.49
N ALA A 63 5.47 4.34 9.88
CA ALA A 63 6.85 4.76 9.73
C ALA A 63 7.23 4.96 8.26
N ARG A 64 6.78 4.08 7.35
CA ARG A 64 7.00 4.22 5.92
C ARG A 64 6.30 5.45 5.36
N GLN A 65 5.03 5.65 5.70
CA GLN A 65 4.27 6.83 5.26
C GLN A 65 4.89 8.13 5.79
N ALA A 66 5.33 8.16 7.04
CA ALA A 66 6.03 9.32 7.60
C ALA A 66 7.34 9.61 6.87
N LYS A 67 8.10 8.58 6.51
CA LYS A 67 9.33 8.72 5.71
C LYS A 67 9.05 9.21 4.30
N GLU A 68 8.00 8.71 3.65
CA GLU A 68 7.56 9.15 2.33
C GLU A 68 7.14 10.62 2.34
N LYS A 69 6.32 11.04 3.31
CA LYS A 69 5.94 12.45 3.51
C LYS A 69 7.16 13.34 3.70
N LYS A 70 8.09 12.96 4.58
CA LYS A 70 9.36 13.69 4.77
C LYS A 70 10.17 13.77 3.47
N LYS A 71 10.20 12.70 2.68
CA LYS A 71 10.90 12.69 1.39
C LYS A 71 10.22 13.61 0.38
N GLU A 72 8.89 13.68 0.36
CA GLU A 72 8.12 14.60 -0.48
C GLU A 72 8.33 16.05 -0.07
N GLU A 73 8.26 16.37 1.22
CA GLU A 73 8.58 17.69 1.76
C GLU A 73 10.02 18.10 1.44
N ASN A 74 10.99 17.19 1.58
CA ASN A 74 12.38 17.47 1.24
C ASN A 74 12.60 17.64 -0.26
N LYS A 75 11.86 16.90 -1.11
CA LYS A 75 11.84 17.15 -2.55
C LYS A 75 11.29 18.55 -2.83
N LEU A 76 10.16 18.93 -2.21
CA LEU A 76 9.57 20.26 -2.36
C LEU A 76 10.52 21.37 -1.90
N LYS A 77 11.16 21.21 -0.74
CA LYS A 77 12.14 22.16 -0.18
C LYS A 77 13.44 22.22 -1.01
N GLY A 78 13.92 21.09 -1.49
CA GLY A 78 15.14 20.96 -2.29
C GLY A 78 14.95 21.34 -3.77
N LEU A 79 13.70 21.47 -4.24
CA LEU A 79 13.41 22.04 -5.55
C LEU A 79 13.77 23.52 -5.54
N GLN A 80 14.97 23.83 -6.01
CA GLN A 80 15.41 25.19 -6.31
C GLN A 80 14.67 25.68 -7.56
N TYR A 81 13.61 26.48 -7.41
CA TYR A 81 12.85 27.03 -8.54
C TYR A 81 13.22 28.49 -8.85
N GLN A 82 12.94 28.88 -10.10
CA GLN A 82 12.99 30.26 -10.54
C GLN A 82 11.57 30.69 -10.94
N VAL A 83 11.02 31.68 -10.23
CA VAL A 83 9.69 32.23 -10.56
C VAL A 83 9.80 33.06 -11.84
N ILE A 84 8.95 32.77 -12.84
CA ILE A 84 8.90 33.50 -14.10
C ILE A 84 7.70 34.45 -14.08
N ASN A 85 7.91 35.71 -13.68
CA ASN A 85 6.84 36.71 -13.63
C ASN A 85 6.53 37.32 -15.01
N ASN A 86 7.53 37.41 -15.90
CA ASN A 86 7.39 38.08 -17.19
C ASN A 86 7.04 37.08 -18.31
N THR A 87 5.82 37.23 -18.86
CA THR A 87 5.28 36.37 -19.93
C THR A 87 6.06 36.46 -21.25
N SER A 88 6.75 37.58 -21.52
CA SER A 88 7.60 37.73 -22.70
C SER A 88 8.80 36.78 -22.69
N LYS A 89 9.27 36.34 -21.52
CA LYS A 89 10.37 35.36 -21.40
C LYS A 89 9.90 33.98 -21.86
N ILE A 90 8.70 33.56 -21.48
CA ILE A 90 8.11 32.27 -21.86
C ILE A 90 8.01 32.17 -23.39
N LYS A 91 7.58 33.24 -24.05
CA LYS A 91 7.46 33.30 -25.52
C LYS A 91 8.81 33.17 -26.25
N LYS A 92 9.92 33.53 -25.59
CA LYS A 92 11.28 33.49 -26.15
C LYS A 92 12.04 32.20 -25.82
N MET A 93 11.47 31.32 -25.00
CA MET A 93 12.14 30.08 -24.58
C MET A 93 12.04 28.98 -25.64
N SER A 94 13.08 28.15 -25.71
CA SER A 94 13.08 26.97 -26.57
C SER A 94 12.09 25.90 -26.09
N LYS A 95 11.66 25.01 -27.00
CA LYS A 95 10.75 23.89 -26.69
C LYS A 95 11.25 23.00 -25.56
N LYS A 96 12.57 22.78 -25.46
CA LYS A 96 13.17 22.01 -24.35
C LYS A 96 13.04 22.71 -23.01
N GLN A 97 13.23 24.03 -22.96
CA GLN A 97 13.10 24.79 -21.72
C GLN A 97 11.63 24.90 -21.27
N LEU A 98 10.69 25.04 -22.20
CA LEU A 98 9.25 25.05 -21.89
C LEU A 98 8.77 23.73 -21.24
N ARG A 99 9.37 22.58 -21.59
CA ARG A 99 9.07 21.28 -20.95
C ARG A 99 9.46 21.21 -19.46
N LEU A 100 10.37 22.08 -19.01
CA LEU A 100 10.83 22.13 -17.62
C LEU A 100 9.95 23.05 -16.75
N ILE A 101 9.13 23.92 -17.36
CA ILE A 101 8.23 24.80 -16.61
C ILE A 101 7.09 23.97 -16.03
N ARG A 102 6.83 24.12 -14.73
CA ARG A 102 5.66 23.54 -14.05
C ARG A 102 4.81 24.66 -13.46
N LYS A 103 3.48 24.53 -13.54
CA LYS A 103 2.56 25.43 -12.83
C LYS A 103 2.53 25.02 -11.36
N MET A 104 2.82 25.96 -10.46
CA MET A 104 2.80 25.79 -9.02
C MET A 104 2.33 27.08 -8.35
N ASP A 105 1.75 26.98 -7.15
CA ASP A 105 1.41 28.15 -6.35
C ASP A 105 2.70 28.82 -5.87
N THR A 106 2.83 30.11 -6.19
CA THR A 106 4.03 30.93 -5.91
C THR A 106 3.73 32.12 -5.02
N THR A 107 2.54 32.15 -4.40
CA THR A 107 2.11 33.15 -3.43
C THR A 107 3.10 33.21 -2.27
N GLY A 108 3.84 34.33 -2.17
CA GLY A 108 4.80 34.59 -1.09
C GLY A 108 6.28 34.32 -1.43
N VAL A 109 6.62 33.87 -2.64
CA VAL A 109 8.03 33.66 -3.03
C VAL A 109 8.56 34.84 -3.80
N ALA A 110 9.43 35.63 -3.17
CA ALA A 110 10.17 36.68 -3.85
C ALA A 110 11.12 36.06 -4.90
N PRO A 111 11.12 36.53 -6.16
CA PRO A 111 12.04 36.04 -7.17
C PRO A 111 13.48 36.31 -6.69
N LYS A 112 14.36 35.30 -6.75
CA LYS A 112 15.79 35.51 -6.50
C LYS A 112 16.27 36.63 -7.43
N PRO A 113 16.81 37.74 -6.90
CA PRO A 113 17.34 38.80 -7.75
C PRO A 113 18.39 38.19 -8.65
N ALA A 114 18.35 38.54 -9.94
CA ALA A 114 19.34 38.06 -10.88
C ALA A 114 20.72 38.46 -10.34
N LEU A 115 21.54 37.47 -9.99
CA LEU A 115 22.95 37.73 -9.69
C LEU A 115 23.52 38.54 -10.85
N PRO A 116 24.26 39.63 -10.59
CA PRO A 116 24.80 40.45 -11.65
C PRO A 116 25.69 39.55 -12.51
N VAL A 117 25.19 39.19 -13.70
CA VAL A 117 26.01 38.54 -14.71
C VAL A 117 27.07 39.57 -15.04
N ALA A 118 28.32 39.30 -14.63
CA ALA A 118 29.46 40.15 -14.94
C ALA A 118 29.42 40.40 -16.46
N LYS A 119 29.11 41.64 -16.84
CA LYS A 119 29.16 42.05 -18.24
C LYS A 119 30.62 41.86 -18.64
N LYS A 120 30.93 40.80 -19.40
CA LYS A 120 32.22 40.70 -20.07
C LYS A 120 32.34 41.97 -20.90
N SER A 121 33.18 42.89 -20.46
CA SER A 121 33.54 44.07 -21.22
C SER A 121 34.03 43.58 -22.57
N LYS A 122 33.28 43.88 -23.61
CA LYS A 122 33.74 43.71 -24.98
C LYS A 122 34.93 44.67 -25.11
N ALA A 123 36.14 44.17 -24.94
CA ALA A 123 37.35 44.91 -25.28
C ALA A 123 37.28 45.12 -26.80
N GLY A 124 37.06 46.36 -27.22
CA GLY A 124 37.04 46.73 -28.62
C GLY A 124 38.45 46.75 -29.19
N LYS A 125 38.64 46.13 -30.35
CA LYS A 125 38.83 46.81 -31.62
C LYS A 125 38.51 45.85 -32.76
#